data_AF-A0A949CD23-F1
#
_entry.id   AF-A0A949CD23-F1
#
_cell.length_a   1.000
_cell.length_b   1.000
_cell.length_c   1.000
_cell.angle_alpha   90.00
_cell.angle_beta   90.00
_cell.angle_gamma   90.00
#
_symmetry.space_group_name_H-M   'P 1'
#
loop_
_entity.id
_entity.type
_entity.pdbx_description
1 polymer ?
#
loop_
_entity_poly.entity_id
_entity_poly.type
_entity_poly.pdbx_seq_one_letter_code
_entity_poly.pdbx_strand_id
1 'polypeptide(L)'
;MKYKLISATSYLIVFIVLISVISISIDFAYSASVSQLLKDTGDAALYDTSATDPATLVGGIIKVFISFLGVFFVGLTIYGGFLWMSARGDSEKAEKAKGIIKDAVIGLIIAISAYAIAYFVLYSLSQYASQSASGF
;
A
#
# COMPACT_ATOMS: atom_id res chain seq x y z
N MET A 1 -30.53 -25.71 -5.47
CA MET A 1 -30.22 -24.47 -6.23
C MET A 1 -29.43 -23.43 -5.43
N LYS A 2 -29.70 -23.21 -4.13
CA LYS A 2 -29.04 -22.17 -3.31
C LYS A 2 -27.50 -22.29 -3.18
N TYR A 3 -26.95 -23.50 -3.25
CA TYR A 3 -25.50 -23.74 -3.18
C TYR A 3 -24.72 -23.29 -4.43
N LYS A 4 -25.35 -23.30 -5.62
CA LYS A 4 -24.74 -22.79 -6.87
C LYS A 4 -24.63 -21.26 -6.89
N LEU A 5 -25.59 -20.58 -6.26
CA LEU A 5 -25.59 -19.12 -6.12
C LEU A 5 -24.49 -18.65 -5.16
N ILE A 6 -24.31 -19.30 -4.02
CA ILE A 6 -23.28 -18.93 -3.03
C ILE A 6 -21.86 -19.18 -3.57
N SER A 7 -21.63 -20.27 -4.30
CA SER A 7 -20.33 -20.49 -4.95
C SER A 7 -20.07 -19.46 -6.05
N ALA A 8 -21.08 -19.09 -6.85
CA ALA A 8 -20.96 -18.10 -7.91
C ALA A 8 -20.63 -16.69 -7.37
N THR A 9 -21.27 -16.25 -6.29
CA THR A 9 -20.97 -14.96 -5.66
C THR A 9 -19.55 -14.91 -5.08
N SER A 10 -19.05 -16.04 -4.57
CA SER A 10 -17.66 -16.15 -4.09
C SER A 10 -16.63 -15.99 -5.20
N TYR A 11 -16.84 -16.61 -6.37
CA TYR A 11 -15.95 -16.44 -7.53
C TYR A 11 -15.98 -15.01 -8.08
N LEU A 12 -17.13 -14.35 -8.03
CA LEU A 12 -17.29 -12.97 -8.49
C LEU A 12 -16.51 -11.98 -7.60
N ILE A 13 -16.53 -12.16 -6.28
CA ILE A 13 -15.73 -11.36 -5.34
C ILE A 13 -14.24 -11.55 -5.60
N VAL A 14 -13.79 -12.79 -5.79
CA VAL A 14 -12.37 -13.09 -6.09
C VAL A 14 -11.93 -12.46 -7.41
N PHE A 15 -12.80 -12.47 -8.42
CA PHE A 15 -12.55 -11.85 -9.71
C PHE A 15 -12.43 -10.33 -9.61
N ILE A 16 -13.30 -9.68 -8.83
CA ILE A 16 -13.23 -8.23 -8.57
C ILE A 16 -11.94 -7.88 -7.82
N VAL A 17 -11.56 -8.67 -6.82
CA VAL A 17 -10.31 -8.44 -6.07
C VAL A 17 -9.09 -8.62 -6.97
N LEU A 18 -9.08 -9.63 -7.84
CA LEU A 18 -8.02 -9.83 -8.83
C LEU A 18 -7.88 -8.64 -9.79
N ILE A 19 -9.00 -8.14 -10.30
CA ILE A 19 -9.02 -6.94 -11.15
C ILE A 19 -8.50 -5.72 -10.39
N SER A 20 -8.92 -5.53 -9.13
CA SER A 20 -8.44 -4.42 -8.30
C SER A 20 -6.93 -4.48 -8.06
N VAL A 21 -6.37 -5.67 -7.85
CA VAL A 21 -4.93 -5.87 -7.65
C VAL A 21 -4.14 -5.57 -8.93
N ILE A 22 -4.67 -5.96 -10.09
CA ILE A 22 -4.07 -5.64 -11.39
C ILE A 22 -4.05 -4.13 -11.62
N SER A 23 -5.16 -3.43 -11.36
CA SER A 23 -5.22 -1.97 -11.51
C SER A 23 -4.20 -1.24 -10.63
N ILE A 24 -4.09 -1.62 -9.35
CA ILE A 24 -3.11 -1.05 -8.41
C ILE A 24 -1.67 -1.28 -8.90
N SER A 25 -1.39 -2.44 -9.50
CA SER A 25 -0.07 -2.76 -10.04
C SER A 25 0.31 -1.89 -11.25
N ILE A 26 -0.68 -1.53 -12.08
CA ILE A 26 -0.49 -0.65 -13.25
C ILE A 26 -0.22 0.78 -12.79
N ASP A 27 -1.00 1.31 -11.84
CA ASP A 27 -0.79 2.65 -11.28
C ASP A 27 0.59 2.78 -10.60
N PHE A 28 1.02 1.73 -9.90
CA PHE A 28 2.35 1.68 -9.29
C PHE A 28 3.47 1.74 -10.34
N ALA A 29 3.37 0.96 -11.42
CA ALA A 29 4.33 0.97 -12.52
C ALA A 29 4.37 2.34 -13.24
N TYR A 30 3.21 2.96 -13.47
CA TYR A 30 3.11 4.30 -14.06
C TYR A 30 3.77 5.35 -13.16
N SER A 31 3.49 5.34 -11.85
CA SER A 31 4.12 6.26 -10.89
C SER A 31 5.64 6.10 -10.79
N ALA A 32 6.14 4.87 -10.94
CA ALA A 32 7.57 4.58 -10.93
C ALA A 32 8.27 5.16 -12.17
N SER A 33 7.65 5.03 -13.34
CA SER A 33 8.16 5.60 -14.59
C SER A 33 8.22 7.13 -14.55
N VAL A 34 7.17 7.79 -14.04
CA VAL A 34 7.12 9.26 -13.89
C VAL A 34 8.17 9.76 -12.89
N SER A 35 8.39 9.03 -11.79
CA SER A 35 9.44 9.36 -10.83
C SER A 35 10.85 9.24 -11.43
N GLN A 36 11.05 8.30 -12.35
CA GLN A 36 12.32 8.13 -13.06
C GLN A 36 12.58 9.30 -14.01
N LEU A 37 11.58 9.64 -14.83
CA LEU A 37 11.63 10.82 -15.71
C LEU A 37 11.95 12.11 -14.94
N LEU A 38 11.36 12.29 -13.75
CA LEU A 38 11.58 13.46 -12.91
C LEU A 38 13.01 13.54 -12.36
N LYS A 39 13.62 12.39 -12.03
CA LYS A 39 15.03 12.30 -11.63
C LYS A 39 15.97 12.60 -12.79
N ASP A 40 15.68 12.02 -13.96
CA ASP A 40 16.48 12.25 -15.17
C ASP A 40 16.44 13.73 -15.58
N THR A 41 15.31 14.42 -15.42
CA THR A 41 15.22 15.88 -15.62
C THR A 41 15.91 16.70 -14.54
N GLY A 42 15.97 16.20 -13.29
CA GLY A 42 16.70 16.84 -12.20
C GLY A 42 18.21 16.78 -12.38
N ASP A 43 18.73 15.62 -12.79
CA ASP A 43 20.15 15.43 -13.14
C ASP A 43 20.54 16.28 -14.36
N ALA A 44 19.69 16.36 -15.39
CA ALA A 44 19.92 17.21 -16.55
C ALA A 44 19.96 18.72 -16.21
N ALA A 45 19.32 19.13 -15.11
CA ALA A 45 19.35 20.50 -14.60
C ALA A 45 20.55 20.79 -13.68
N LEU A 46 21.53 19.86 -13.57
CA LEU A 46 22.67 19.92 -12.65
C LEU A 46 22.26 19.98 -11.16
N TYR A 47 21.04 19.56 -10.85
CA TYR A 47 20.64 19.30 -9.48
C TYR A 47 21.24 17.95 -9.09
N ASP A 48 22.15 17.94 -8.10
CA ASP A 48 22.85 16.72 -7.68
C ASP A 48 21.86 15.74 -7.03
N THR A 49 21.24 14.88 -7.85
CA THR A 49 20.41 13.76 -7.35
C THR A 49 21.26 12.54 -6.97
N SER A 50 22.57 12.60 -7.26
CA SER A 50 23.58 11.58 -6.95
C SER A 50 24.16 11.73 -5.55
N ALA A 51 24.03 12.90 -4.92
CA ALA A 51 24.10 13.05 -3.47
C ALA A 51 23.03 12.12 -2.88
N THR A 52 23.46 10.90 -2.57
CA THR A 52 22.65 9.90 -1.90
C THR A 52 22.49 10.39 -0.48
N ASP A 53 21.60 11.37 -0.31
CA ASP A 53 21.14 11.81 0.98
C ASP A 53 20.62 10.54 1.68
N PRO A 54 21.10 10.23 2.89
CA PRO A 54 20.55 9.14 3.69
C PRO A 54 19.02 9.10 3.68
N ALA A 55 18.37 10.27 3.57
CA ALA A 55 16.92 10.39 3.42
C ALA A 55 16.35 9.66 2.18
N THR A 56 17.01 9.73 1.02
CA THR A 56 16.55 9.13 -0.24
C THR A 56 16.72 7.61 -0.24
N LEU A 57 17.83 7.13 0.32
CA LEU A 57 18.10 5.69 0.47
C LEU A 57 17.11 5.04 1.44
N VAL A 58 16.87 5.69 2.58
CA VAL A 58 15.87 5.26 3.57
C VAL A 58 14.46 5.32 2.97
N GLY A 59 14.12 6.37 2.24
CA GLY A 59 12.83 6.50 1.56
C GLY A 59 12.56 5.39 0.54
N GLY A 60 13.59 5.00 -0.23
CA GLY A 60 13.51 3.89 -1.18
C GLY A 60 13.23 2.55 -0.49
N ILE A 61 13.95 2.25 0.60
CA ILE A 61 13.76 1.03 1.40
C ILE A 61 12.34 0.99 1.98
N ILE A 62 11.89 2.08 2.61
CA ILE A 62 10.55 2.18 3.20
C ILE A 62 9.47 1.95 2.14
N LYS A 63 9.63 2.51 0.93
CA LYS A 63 8.67 2.35 -0.16
C LYS A 63 8.52 0.88 -0.58
N VAL A 64 9.63 0.14 -0.68
CA VAL A 64 9.61 -1.30 -0.98
C VAL A 64 8.92 -2.07 0.14
N PHE A 65 9.28 -1.81 1.41
CA PHE A 65 8.66 -2.47 2.56
C PHE A 65 7.14 -2.20 2.63
N ILE A 66 6.69 -0.96 2.43
CA ILE A 66 5.25 -0.62 2.44
C ILE A 66 4.52 -1.32 1.29
N SER A 67 5.10 -1.38 0.09
CA SER A 67 4.47 -2.07 -1.05
C SER A 67 4.28 -3.57 -0.77
N PHE A 68 5.28 -4.22 -0.19
CA PHE A 68 5.20 -5.63 0.20
C PHE A 68 4.16 -5.85 1.30
N LEU A 69 4.18 -4.98 2.32
CA LEU A 69 3.28 -5.08 3.46
C LEU A 69 1.81 -4.86 3.06
N GLY A 70 1.54 -3.93 2.12
CA GLY A 70 0.21 -3.71 1.58
C GLY A 70 -0.38 -4.95 0.91
N VAL A 71 0.39 -5.59 0.02
CA VAL A 71 -0.02 -6.85 -0.63
C VAL A 71 -0.24 -7.96 0.39
N PHE A 72 0.63 -8.05 1.40
CA PHE A 72 0.52 -9.04 2.47
C PHE A 72 -0.78 -8.88 3.27
N PHE A 73 -1.13 -7.67 3.70
CA PHE A 73 -2.37 -7.39 4.44
C PHE A 73 -3.63 -7.65 3.61
N VAL A 74 -3.60 -7.34 2.31
CA VAL A 74 -4.69 -7.67 1.38
C VAL A 74 -4.85 -9.19 1.28
N GLY A 75 -3.75 -9.95 1.17
CA GLY A 75 -3.77 -11.41 1.18
C GLY A 75 -4.39 -12.02 2.44
N LEU A 76 -4.04 -11.49 3.62
CA LEU A 76 -4.66 -11.91 4.90
C LEU A 76 -6.15 -11.61 4.95
N THR A 77 -6.57 -10.46 4.41
CA THR A 77 -7.99 -10.08 4.35
C THR A 77 -8.78 -11.04 3.45
N ILE A 78 -8.22 -11.43 2.30
CA ILE A 78 -8.82 -12.43 1.41
C ILE A 78 -8.91 -13.79 2.11
N TYR A 79 -7.84 -14.23 2.77
CA TYR A 79 -7.82 -15.49 3.51
C TYR A 79 -8.86 -15.52 4.64
N GLY A 80 -8.94 -14.45 5.42
CA GLY A 80 -9.97 -14.27 6.45
C GLY A 80 -11.38 -14.26 5.86
N GLY A 81 -11.58 -13.60 4.71
CA GLY A 81 -12.84 -13.60 3.97
C GLY A 81 -13.28 -15.00 3.52
N PHE A 82 -12.36 -15.77 2.95
CA PHE A 82 -12.61 -17.17 2.58
C PHE A 82 -12.94 -18.05 3.78
N LEU A 83 -12.21 -17.89 4.89
CA LEU A 83 -12.45 -18.65 6.11
C LEU A 83 -13.84 -18.32 6.69
N TRP A 84 -14.23 -17.04 6.65
CA TRP A 84 -15.54 -16.59 7.11
C TRP A 84 -16.67 -17.16 6.23
N MET A 85 -16.49 -17.15 4.91
CA MET A 85 -17.47 -17.72 3.96
C MET A 85 -17.57 -19.24 4.05
N SER A 86 -16.47 -19.93 4.37
CA SER A 86 -16.44 -21.39 4.51
C SER A 86 -16.91 -21.90 5.87
N ALA A 87 -17.23 -21.02 6.82
CA ALA A 87 -17.64 -21.40 8.17
C ALA A 87 -18.99 -22.17 8.21
N ARG A 88 -19.87 -22.04 7.20
CA ARG A 88 -21.11 -22.86 7.01
C ARG A 88 -21.95 -23.13 8.29
N GLY A 89 -21.97 -22.21 9.26
CA GLY A 89 -22.72 -22.34 10.53
C GLY A 89 -21.89 -22.69 11.76
N ASP A 90 -20.59 -22.94 11.60
CA ASP A 90 -19.62 -23.09 12.68
C ASP A 90 -19.23 -21.68 13.20
N SER A 91 -19.77 -21.33 14.38
CA SER A 91 -19.55 -20.02 15.01
C SER A 91 -18.09 -19.76 15.35
N GLU A 92 -17.35 -20.80 15.73
CA GLU A 92 -15.94 -20.70 16.12
C GLU A 92 -15.07 -20.33 14.91
N LYS A 93 -15.30 -20.96 13.76
CA LYS A 93 -14.62 -20.60 12.51
C LYS A 93 -14.97 -19.20 12.03
N ALA A 94 -16.22 -18.78 12.18
CA ALA A 94 -16.66 -17.46 11.80
C ALA A 94 -16.01 -16.37 12.68
N GLU A 95 -15.88 -16.63 13.98
CA GLU A 95 -15.23 -15.72 14.93
C GLU A 95 -13.73 -15.62 14.69
N LYS A 96 -13.06 -16.75 14.45
CA LYS A 96 -11.64 -16.79 14.09
C LYS A 96 -11.35 -16.03 12.80
N ALA A 97 -12.21 -16.18 11.79
CA ALA A 97 -12.07 -15.46 10.52
C ALA A 97 -12.23 -13.93 10.69
N LYS A 98 -13.20 -13.51 11.51
CA LYS A 98 -13.35 -12.08 11.87
C LYS A 98 -12.13 -11.55 12.61
N GLY A 99 -11.54 -12.35 13.51
CA GLY A 99 -10.29 -11.99 14.20
C GLY A 99 -9.17 -11.66 13.23
N ILE A 100 -8.92 -12.56 12.26
CA ILE A 100 -7.90 -12.37 11.22
C ILE A 100 -8.14 -11.09 10.41
N ILE A 101 -9.39 -10.83 10.00
CA ILE A 101 -9.73 -9.61 9.26
C ILE A 101 -9.50 -8.37 10.13
N LYS A 102 -9.89 -8.41 11.41
CA LYS A 102 -9.74 -7.28 12.33
C LYS A 102 -8.27 -6.93 12.54
N ASP A 103 -7.43 -7.94 12.77
CA ASP A 103 -5.99 -7.77 12.96
C ASP A 103 -5.32 -7.25 11.68
N ALA A 104 -5.74 -7.76 10.51
CA ALA A 104 -5.26 -7.27 9.22
C ALA A 104 -5.60 -5.79 8.98
N VAL A 105 -6.83 -5.37 9.31
CA VAL A 105 -7.27 -3.97 9.16
C VAL A 105 -6.53 -3.05 10.12
N ILE A 106 -6.32 -3.46 11.38
CA ILE A 106 -5.58 -2.66 12.37
C ILE A 106 -4.13 -2.46 11.89
N GLY A 107 -3.47 -3.52 11.40
CA GLY A 107 -2.12 -3.42 10.87
C GLY A 107 -2.03 -2.48 9.65
N LEU A 108 -3.03 -2.51 8.77
CA LEU A 108 -3.10 -1.60 7.62
C LEU A 108 -3.24 -0.14 8.04
N ILE A 109 -4.11 0.15 9.02
CA ILE A 109 -4.29 1.51 9.56
C ILE A 109 -2.97 2.03 10.12
N ILE A 110 -2.27 1.24 10.93
CA ILE A 110 -0.99 1.62 11.52
C ILE A 110 0.04 1.93 10.43
N ALA A 111 0.14 1.09 9.40
CA ALA A 111 1.08 1.29 8.30
C ALA A 111 0.82 2.60 7.54
N ILE A 112 -0.45 2.89 7.24
CA ILE A 112 -0.84 4.13 6.54
C ILE A 112 -0.57 5.36 7.43
N SER A 113 -0.92 5.29 8.71
CA SER A 113 -0.67 6.38 9.66
C SER A 113 0.82 6.67 9.81
N ALA A 114 1.67 5.63 9.90
CA ALA A 114 3.11 5.80 9.99
C ALA A 114 3.68 6.52 8.76
N TYR A 115 3.24 6.14 7.55
CA TYR A 115 3.65 6.80 6.31
C TYR A 115 3.19 8.27 6.26
N ALA A 116 1.93 8.53 6.63
CA ALA A 116 1.39 9.88 6.65
C ALA A 116 2.16 10.81 7.60
N ILE A 117 2.52 10.32 8.78
CA ILE A 117 3.33 11.08 9.75
C ILE A 117 4.73 11.35 9.19
N ALA A 118 5.40 10.33 8.65
CA ALA A 118 6.73 10.48 8.07
C ALA A 118 6.73 11.52 6.93
N TYR A 119 5.72 11.45 6.04
CA TYR A 119 5.55 12.40 4.95
C TYR A 119 5.29 13.82 5.46
N PHE A 120 4.45 13.97 6.49
CA PHE A 120 4.15 15.26 7.10
C PHE A 120 5.42 15.94 7.65
N VAL A 121 6.25 15.19 8.38
CA VAL A 121 7.52 15.71 8.94
C VAL A 121 8.47 16.15 7.83
N LEU A 122 8.63 15.32 6.79
CA LEU A 122 9.49 15.64 5.65
C LEU A 122 8.99 16.88 4.89
N TYR A 123 7.67 16.96 4.68
CA TYR A 123 7.03 18.10 4.02
C TYR A 123 7.25 19.39 4.80
N SER A 124 7.00 19.38 6.11
CA SER A 124 7.26 20.54 6.97
C SER A 124 8.72 20.97 6.91
N LEU A 125 9.68 20.05 7.00
CA LEU A 125 11.11 20.38 6.93
C LEU A 125 11.51 20.98 5.58
N SER A 126 10.99 20.44 4.48
CA SER A 126 11.26 20.96 3.12
C SER A 126 10.78 22.40 2.93
N GLN A 127 9.62 22.74 3.51
CA GLN A 127 9.02 24.08 3.42
C GLN A 127 9.83 25.12 4.19
N TYR A 128 10.41 24.76 5.33
CA TYR A 128 11.31 25.64 6.06
C TYR A 128 12.66 25.82 5.34
N ALA A 129 13.19 24.76 4.72
CA ALA A 129 14.43 24.83 3.96
C ALA A 129 14.30 25.72 2.70
N SER A 130 13.19 25.61 1.97
CA SER A 130 12.95 26.42 0.76
C SER A 130 12.67 27.90 1.08
N GLN A 131 12.10 28.20 2.25
CA GLN A 131 11.90 29.59 2.70
C GLN A 131 13.20 30.30 3.10
N SER A 132 14.22 29.56 3.55
CA SER A 132 15.56 30.12 3.86
C SER A 132 16.40 30.39 2.60
N ALA A 133 16.10 29.75 1.47
CA ALA A 133 16.79 29.95 0.19
C ALA A 133 16.27 31.17 -0.59
N SER A 134 15.00 31.55 -0.41
CA SER A 134 14.40 32.75 -1.03
C SER A 134 14.74 34.07 -0.32
N GLY A 135 15.54 34.01 0.75
CA GLY A 135 15.95 35.17 1.56
C GLY A 135 17.31 35.76 1.18
N PHE A 136 17.97 35.25 0.13
CA PHE A 136 19.16 35.82 -0.49
C PHE A 136 18.88 36.23 -1.93
#